data_AF-A0AA47L5A8-F1
#
_entry.id   AF-A0AA47L5A8-F1
#
_cell.length_a   1.000
_cell.length_b   1.000
_cell.length_c   1.000
_cell.angle_alpha   90.00
_cell.angle_beta   90.00
_cell.angle_gamma   90.00
#
_symmetry.space_group_name_H-M   'P 1'
#
loop_
_entity.id
_entity.type
_entity.pdbx_description
1 polymer ?
#
loop_
_entity_poly.entity_id
_entity_poly.type
_entity_poly.pdbx_seq_one_letter_code
_entity_poly.pdbx_strand_id
1 'polypeptide(L)'
;MKNDNIVQVATDLKILISEAKFEFPASAESLEQITPFVDNALSDSPFTPQRLRFDHLFIESELANNKELADLYSKFANLYEGLEV
;
A
#
# COMPACT_ATOMS: atom_id res chain seq x y z
N MET A 1 15.67 -3.32 -13.77
CA MET A 1 14.33 -3.51 -14.36
C MET A 1 13.31 -3.16 -13.29
N LYS A 2 12.25 -2.42 -13.63
CA LYS A 2 11.12 -2.21 -12.72
C LYS A 2 10.47 -3.58 -12.49
N ASN A 3 10.12 -3.91 -11.25
CA ASN A 3 9.46 -5.19 -10.98
C ASN A 3 8.01 -5.07 -11.48
N ASP A 4 7.65 -5.73 -12.58
CA ASP A 4 6.28 -5.63 -13.12
C ASP A 4 5.22 -6.02 -12.07
N ASN A 5 5.59 -6.88 -11.10
CA ASN A 5 4.72 -7.23 -9.97
C ASN A 5 4.47 -6.04 -9.02
N ILE A 6 5.47 -5.20 -8.76
CA ILE A 6 5.28 -4.04 -7.85
C ILE A 6 4.36 -2.99 -8.49
N VAL A 7 4.43 -2.81 -9.80
CA VAL A 7 3.57 -1.87 -10.52
C VAL A 7 2.12 -2.31 -10.48
N GLN A 8 1.86 -3.60 -10.73
CA GLN A 8 0.50 -4.15 -10.67
C GLN A 8 -0.08 -4.03 -9.26
N VAL A 9 0.67 -4.49 -8.24
CA VAL A 9 0.21 -4.46 -6.85
C VAL A 9 0.01 -3.02 -6.36
N ALA A 10 0.89 -2.08 -6.74
CA ALA A 10 0.71 -0.66 -6.41
C ALA A 10 -0.53 -0.05 -7.08
N THR A 11 -0.84 -0.46 -8.31
CA THR A 11 -2.03 0.01 -9.04
C THR A 11 -3.31 -0.45 -8.33
N ASP A 12 -3.39 -1.75 -8.01
CA ASP A 12 -4.53 -2.34 -7.33
C ASP A 12 -4.69 -1.73 -5.92
N LEU A 13 -3.58 -1.52 -5.21
CA LEU A 13 -3.58 -0.92 -3.87
C LEU A 13 -4.08 0.53 -3.91
N LYS A 14 -3.73 1.31 -4.94
CA LYS A 14 -4.21 2.67 -5.11
C LYS A 14 -5.74 2.75 -5.29
N ILE A 15 -6.32 1.78 -6.00
CA ILE A 15 -7.76 1.68 -6.19
C ILE A 15 -8.44 1.37 -4.84
N LEU A 16 -7.98 0.33 -4.14
CA LEU A 16 -8.59 -0.05 -2.85
C LEU A 16 -8.42 1.03 -1.78
N ILE A 17 -7.29 1.74 -1.74
CA ILE A 17 -7.11 2.90 -0.85
C ILE A 17 -8.17 3.98 -1.16
N SER A 18 -8.45 4.23 -2.43
CA SER A 18 -9.43 5.25 -2.83
C SER A 18 -10.84 4.86 -2.40
N GLU A 19 -11.22 3.59 -2.55
CA GLU A 19 -12.52 3.06 -2.11
C GLU A 19 -12.64 3.08 -0.58
N ALA A 20 -11.61 2.61 0.12
CA ALA A 20 -11.56 2.55 1.58
C ALA A 20 -11.64 3.93 2.24
N LYS A 21 -11.14 5.00 1.60
CA LYS A 21 -11.31 6.39 2.10
C LYS A 21 -12.78 6.83 2.17
N PHE A 22 -13.64 6.31 1.30
CA PHE A 22 -15.08 6.59 1.34
C PHE A 22 -15.80 5.71 2.36
N GLU A 23 -15.39 4.45 2.47
CA GLU A 23 -16.00 3.47 3.39
C GLU A 23 -15.61 3.72 4.85
N PHE A 24 -14.36 4.12 5.10
CA PHE A 24 -13.75 4.31 6.41
C PHE A 24 -13.23 5.74 6.58
N PRO A 25 -14.12 6.74 6.69
CA PRO A 25 -13.72 8.15 6.70
C PRO A 25 -12.87 8.53 7.92
N ALA A 26 -13.01 7.82 9.05
CA ALA A 26 -12.16 8.06 10.23
C ALA A 26 -10.71 7.57 10.00
N SER A 27 -10.52 6.64 9.07
CA SER A 27 -9.21 6.07 8.71
C SER A 27 -8.62 6.68 7.42
N ALA A 28 -9.34 7.59 6.77
CA ALA A 28 -8.93 8.19 5.49
C ALA A 28 -7.57 8.92 5.59
N GLU A 29 -7.34 9.68 6.67
CA GLU A 29 -6.07 10.37 6.91
C GLU A 29 -4.91 9.39 7.11
N SER A 30 -5.19 8.25 7.74
CA SER A 30 -4.19 7.20 7.92
C SER A 30 -3.77 6.57 6.60
N LEU A 31 -4.72 6.33 5.69
CA LEU A 31 -4.45 5.80 4.36
C LEU A 31 -3.62 6.77 3.49
N GLU A 32 -3.67 8.08 3.73
CA GLU A 32 -2.83 9.05 3.02
C GLU A 32 -1.33 8.87 3.31
N GLN A 33 -0.96 8.25 4.43
CA GLN A 33 0.44 7.96 4.75
C GLN A 33 1.06 6.93 3.79
N ILE A 34 0.24 6.08 3.18
CA ILE A 34 0.68 5.03 2.24
C ILE A 34 0.83 5.58 0.81
N THR A 35 0.00 6.56 0.43
CA THR A 35 -0.08 7.12 -0.94
C THR A 35 1.28 7.47 -1.57
N PRO A 36 2.22 8.16 -0.88
CA PRO A 36 3.49 8.55 -1.50
C PRO A 36 4.36 7.35 -1.92
N PHE A 37 4.30 6.24 -1.20
CA PHE A 37 5.06 5.04 -1.51
C PHE A 37 4.49 4.32 -2.74
N VAL A 38 3.16 4.27 -2.80
CA VAL A 38 2.42 3.74 -3.96
C VAL A 38 2.72 4.57 -5.19
N ASP A 39 2.64 5.89 -5.09
CA ASP A 39 2.96 6.79 -6.21
C ASP A 39 4.42 6.66 -6.65
N ASN A 40 5.35 6.49 -5.71
CA ASN A 40 6.75 6.25 -6.05
C ASN A 40 6.93 4.92 -6.81
N ALA A 41 6.28 3.84 -6.38
CA ALA A 41 6.31 2.54 -7.07
C ALA A 41 5.71 2.60 -8.49
N LEU A 42 4.72 3.47 -8.70
CA LEU A 42 4.11 3.71 -10.01
C LEU A 42 4.97 4.64 -10.88
N SER A 43 5.76 5.53 -10.29
CA SER A 43 6.67 6.43 -11.01
C SER A 43 7.81 5.69 -11.71
N ASP A 44 8.43 6.33 -12.71
CA ASP A 44 9.63 5.79 -13.36
C ASP A 44 10.92 6.08 -12.59
N SER A 45 10.79 6.67 -11.39
CA SER A 45 11.94 6.95 -10.54
C SER A 45 12.52 5.65 -9.99
N PRO A 46 13.85 5.49 -9.99
CA PRO A 46 14.46 4.44 -9.21
C PRO A 46 14.19 4.70 -7.74
N PHE A 47 13.70 3.69 -7.03
CA PHE A 47 13.54 3.74 -5.58
C PHE A 47 14.55 2.79 -4.93
N THR A 48 14.94 3.11 -3.70
CA THR A 48 15.73 2.22 -2.85
C THR A 48 14.77 1.46 -1.95
N PRO A 49 14.88 0.13 -1.83
CA PRO A 49 14.05 -0.63 -0.92
C PRO A 49 14.15 -0.07 0.50
N GLN A 50 12.99 0.18 1.11
CA GLN A 50 12.91 0.72 2.46
C GLN A 50 11.73 0.13 3.19
N ARG A 51 11.92 -0.03 4.49
CA ARG A 51 10.99 -0.71 5.36
C ARG A 51 9.74 0.14 5.61
N LEU A 52 8.57 -0.40 5.28
CA LEU A 52 7.27 0.23 5.52
C LEU A 52 6.73 -0.22 6.88
N ARG A 53 6.03 0.68 7.57
CA ARG A 53 5.59 0.50 8.96
C ARG A 53 4.16 0.95 9.17
N PHE A 54 3.28 0.61 8.24
CA PHE A 54 1.88 0.99 8.29
C PHE A 54 0.96 -0.18 8.66
N ASP A 55 1.51 -1.33 9.08
CA ASP A 55 0.74 -2.50 9.54
C ASP A 55 -0.23 -2.15 10.68
N HIS A 56 0.19 -1.24 11.58
CA HIS A 56 -0.64 -0.76 12.68
C HIS A 56 -1.97 -0.15 12.21
N LEU A 57 -1.99 0.46 11.01
CA LEU A 57 -3.23 0.99 10.42
C LEU A 57 -4.25 -0.11 10.19
N PHE A 58 -3.82 -1.32 9.84
CA PHE A 58 -4.71 -2.46 9.55
C PHE A 58 -5.02 -3.31 10.78
N ILE A 59 -4.28 -3.15 11.88
CA ILE A 59 -4.48 -3.92 13.11
C ILE A 59 -5.33 -3.13 14.11
N GLU A 60 -5.14 -1.81 14.19
CA GLU A 60 -5.67 -0.97 15.26
C GLU A 60 -6.88 -0.12 14.84
N SER A 61 -7.27 -0.17 13.56
CA SER A 61 -8.39 0.62 13.01
C SER A 61 -9.49 -0.23 12.39
N GLU A 62 -10.58 0.41 11.99
CA GLU A 62 -11.66 -0.18 11.20
C GLU A 62 -11.21 -0.77 9.85
N LEU A 63 -10.02 -0.40 9.36
CA LEU A 63 -9.40 -0.99 8.17
C LEU A 63 -9.10 -2.48 8.35
N ALA A 64 -9.01 -2.98 9.59
CA ALA A 64 -8.91 -4.42 9.89
C ALA A 64 -10.07 -5.24 9.29
N ASN A 65 -11.21 -4.59 9.04
CA ASN A 65 -12.37 -5.24 8.43
C ASN A 65 -12.21 -5.42 6.90
N ASN A 66 -11.31 -4.66 6.26
CA ASN A 66 -11.03 -4.78 4.84
C ASN A 66 -9.79 -5.67 4.62
N LYS A 67 -10.01 -6.99 4.65
CA LYS A 67 -8.96 -8.01 4.49
C LYS A 67 -8.23 -7.89 3.16
N GLU A 68 -8.96 -7.58 2.08
CA GLU A 68 -8.37 -7.45 0.75
C GLU A 68 -7.36 -6.31 0.71
N LEU A 69 -7.71 -5.15 1.27
CA LEU A 69 -6.80 -4.01 1.38
C LEU A 69 -5.58 -4.34 2.25
N ALA A 70 -5.76 -5.03 3.38
CA ALA A 70 -4.68 -5.42 4.28
C ALA A 70 -3.72 -6.42 3.62
N ASP A 71 -4.25 -7.45 2.95
CA ASP A 71 -3.47 -8.46 2.24
C ASP A 71 -2.66 -7.82 1.10
N LEU A 72 -3.30 -6.92 0.35
CA LEU A 72 -2.66 -6.21 -0.76
C LEU A 72 -1.59 -5.24 -0.28
N TYR A 73 -1.81 -4.53 0.83
CA TYR A 73 -0.79 -3.72 1.48
C TYR A 73 0.41 -4.58 1.92
N SER A 74 0.17 -5.74 2.54
CA SER A 74 1.26 -6.63 2.97
C SER A 74 2.11 -7.09 1.78
N LYS A 75 1.47 -7.47 0.67
CA LYS A 75 2.17 -7.85 -0.56
C LYS A 75 2.96 -6.69 -1.15
N PHE A 76 2.35 -5.50 -1.18
CA PHE A 76 3.02 -4.28 -1.61
C PHE A 76 4.27 -4.00 -0.77
N ALA A 77 4.16 -4.07 0.56
CA ALA A 77 5.27 -3.83 1.47
C ALA A 77 6.41 -4.82 1.24
N ASN A 78 6.14 -6.11 1.08
CA ASN A 78 7.18 -7.10 0.80
C ASN A 78 7.92 -6.84 -0.52
N LEU A 79 7.20 -6.48 -1.59
CA LEU A 79 7.80 -6.12 -2.88
C LEU A 79 8.60 -4.81 -2.79
N TYR A 80 8.06 -3.80 -2.10
CA TYR A 80 8.70 -2.49 -1.91
C TYR A 80 9.95 -2.59 -1.03
N GLU A 81 9.97 -3.50 -0.07
CA GLU A 81 11.12 -3.82 0.78
C GLU A 81 12.16 -4.72 0.11
N GLY A 82 11.85 -5.27 -1.08
CA GLY A 82 12.71 -6.22 -1.77
C GLY A 82 12.80 -7.59 -1.09
N LEU A 83 11.81 -7.95 -0.27
CA LEU A 83 11.69 -9.26 0.36
C LEU A 83 11.09 -10.31 -0.59
N GLU A 84 10.32 -9.84 -1.58
CA GLU A 84 9.73 -10.64 -2.66
C GLU A 84 10.24 -10.13 -4.02
N VAL A 85 10.35 -11.03 -5.00
CA VAL A 85 10.84 -10.76 -6.37
C VAL A 85 9.81 -11.19 -7.40
#